data_AF-D5C4E4-F1
#
_entry.id   AF-D5C4E4-F1
#
_cell.length_a   1.000
_cell.length_b   1.000
_cell.length_c   1.000
_cell.angle_alpha   90.00
_cell.angle_beta   90.00
_cell.angle_gamma   90.00
#
_symmetry.space_group_name_H-M   'P 1'
#
loop_
_entity.id
_entity.type
_entity.pdbx_description
1 polymer ?
#
loop_
_entity_poly.entity_id
_entity_poly.type
_entity_poly.pdbx_seq_one_letter_code
_entity_poly.pdbx_strand_id
1 'polypeptide(L)' 'MIKHLSPSRLRANLYRILDHVLESGEPVEIERKGRRLRIVVEQGGKLDLLKPHSEYLQVPPEEIVHLDWSQEWHP' A
#
# COMPACT_ATOMS: atom_id res chain seq x y z
N MET A 1 -19.67 0.09 -0.99
CA MET A 1 -20.55 1.27 -0.77
C MET A 1 -20.13 1.91 0.55
N ILE A 2 -19.73 3.19 0.59
CA ILE A 2 -19.09 3.77 1.79
C ILE A 2 -20.11 3.89 2.94
N LYS A 3 -19.88 3.20 4.06
CA LYS A 3 -20.73 3.28 5.27
C LYS A 3 -20.27 4.42 6.17
N HIS A 4 -21.19 5.34 6.46
CA HIS A 4 -20.99 6.42 7.44
C HIS A 4 -21.53 6.02 8.82
N LEU A 5 -20.70 6.14 9.85
CA LEU A 5 -21.03 5.76 11.22
C LEU A 5 -20.78 6.89 12.22
N SER A 6 -21.61 6.94 13.27
CA SER A 6 -21.38 7.82 14.41
C SER A 6 -20.36 7.20 15.38
N PRO A 7 -19.63 8.02 16.17
CA PRO A 7 -18.63 7.51 17.12
C PRO A 7 -19.21 6.55 18.17
N SER A 8 -20.46 6.79 18.61
CA SER A 8 -21.14 5.94 19.58
C SER A 8 -21.46 4.56 19.00
N ARG A 9 -21.89 4.50 17.72
CA ARG A 9 -22.12 3.23 17.03
C ARG A 9 -20.81 2.49 16.73
N LEU A 10 -19.74 3.22 16.43
CA LEU A 10 -18.40 2.65 16.28
C LEU A 10 -17.95 1.96 17.58
N ARG A 11 -18.08 2.62 18.73
CA ARG A 11 -17.70 2.04 20.03
C ARG A 11 -18.46 0.76 20.34
N ALA A 12 -19.75 0.72 20.05
CA ALA A 12 -20.60 -0.45 20.32
C ALA A 12 -20.31 -1.65 19.40
N ASN A 13 -19.72 -1.43 18.22
CA ASN A 13 -19.53 -2.45 17.20
C ASN A 13 -18.09 -2.53 16.68
N LEU A 14 -17.12 -2.07 17.47
CA LEU A 14 -15.76 -1.83 17.00
C LEU A 14 -15.16 -3.06 16.32
N TYR A 15 -15.15 -4.21 17.00
CA TYR A 15 -14.58 -5.45 16.47
C TYR A 15 -15.29 -5.91 15.20
N ARG A 16 -16.63 -5.92 15.17
CA ARG A 16 -17.40 -6.30 13.98
C ARG A 16 -17.12 -5.40 12.77
N ILE A 17 -16.84 -4.12 13.01
CA ILE A 17 -16.49 -3.17 11.95
C ILE A 17 -15.06 -3.44 11.46
N LEU A 18 -14.12 -3.75 12.36
CA LEU A 18 -12.76 -4.13 11.99
C LEU A 18 -12.73 -5.42 11.17
N ASP A 19 -13.45 -6.45 11.62
CA ASP A 19 -13.55 -7.73 10.91
C ASP A 19 -14.14 -7.53 9.50
N HIS A 20 -15.21 -6.75 9.38
CA HIS A 20 -15.79 -6.41 8.08
C HIS A 20 -14.79 -5.70 7.16
N VAL A 21 -14.01 -4.73 7.68
CA VAL A 21 -13.01 -4.00 6.89
C VAL A 21 -11.90 -4.95 6.42
N LEU A 22 -11.48 -5.89 7.28
CA LEU A 22 -10.48 -6.91 6.95
C LEU A 22 -10.98 -7.93 5.91
N GLU A 23 -12.22 -8.40 6.04
CA GLU A 23 -12.82 -9.40 5.15
C GLU A 23 -13.21 -8.82 3.78
N SER A 24 -13.81 -7.63 3.77
CA SER A 24 -14.34 -7.03 2.53
C SER A 24 -13.35 -6.12 1.81
N GLY A 25 -12.36 -5.58 2.53
CA GLY A 25 -11.51 -4.49 2.05
C GLY A 25 -12.24 -3.15 1.87
N GLU A 26 -13.55 -3.06 2.18
CA GLU A 26 -14.30 -1.81 2.03
C GLU A 26 -13.99 -0.81 3.16
N PRO A 27 -13.69 0.46 2.83
CA PRO A 27 -13.47 1.50 3.83
C PRO A 27 -14.73 1.85 4.63
N VAL A 28 -14.54 2.15 5.92
CA VAL A 28 -15.60 2.69 6.79
C VAL A 28 -15.26 4.12 7.21
N GLU A 29 -16.24 5.03 7.12
CA GLU A 29 -16.07 6.44 7.46
C GLU A 29 -16.83 6.82 8.73
N ILE A 30 -16.22 7.68 9.55
CA ILE A 30 -16.78 8.16 10.82
C ILE A 30 -16.64 9.67 10.89
N GLU A 31 -17.71 10.37 11.25
CA GLU A 31 -17.64 11.81 11.55
C GLU A 31 -17.49 12.05 13.04
N ARG A 32 -16.51 12.88 13.41
CA ARG A 32 -16.27 13.29 14.78
C ARG A 32 -15.74 14.72 14.83
N LYS A 33 -16.38 15.57 15.65
CA LYS A 33 -16.00 16.98 15.83
C LYS A 33 -15.88 17.74 14.50
N GLY A 34 -16.83 17.51 13.58
CA GLY A 34 -16.85 18.12 12.25
C GLY A 34 -15.74 17.65 11.29
N ARG A 35 -14.99 16.61 11.64
CA ARG A 35 -13.96 16.00 10.79
C ARG A 35 -14.35 14.57 10.44
N ARG A 36 -13.95 14.14 9.24
CA ARG A 36 -14.17 12.78 8.75
C ARG A 36 -12.92 11.94 8.95
N LEU A 37 -13.10 10.77 9.52
CA LEU A 37 -12.08 9.75 9.75
C LEU A 37 -12.43 8.54 8.88
N ARG A 38 -11.42 7.80 8.41
CA ARG A 38 -11.62 6.59 7.61
C ARG A 38 -10.78 5.45 8.20
N ILE A 39 -11.39 4.28 8.31
CA ILE A 39 -10.72 3.02 8.67
C ILE A 39 -10.55 2.24 7.38
N VAL A 40 -9.31 1.89 7.06
CA VAL A 40 -8.93 1.12 5.88
C VAL A 40 -7.94 0.04 6.30
N VAL A 41 -7.92 -1.07 5.56
CA VAL A 41 -6.80 -2.01 5.63
C VAL A 41 -5.57 -1.30 5.08
N GLU A 42 -4.46 -1.34 5.82
CA GLU A 42 -3.18 -0.90 5.29
C GLU A 42 -2.79 -1.85 4.16
N GLN A 43 -2.76 -1.33 2.93
CA GLN A 43 -2.15 -2.04 1.81
C GLN A 43 -0.73 -1.55 1.70
N GLY A 44 0.21 -2.48 1.53
CA GLY A 44 1.58 -2.13 1.18
C GLY A 44 1.60 -1.21 -0.04
N GLY A 45 2.59 -0.32 -0.10
CA GLY A 45 2.82 0.50 -1.29
C GLY A 45 2.94 -0.38 -2.53
N LYS A 46 2.68 0.19 -3.73
CA LYS A 46 2.83 -0.55 -5.00
C LYS A 46 4.16 -1.31 -5.12
N LEU A 47 5.21 -0.77 -4.50
CA LEU A 47 6.55 -1.35 -4.49
C LEU A 47 6.72 -2.51 -3.50
N ASP A 48 5.88 -2.62 -2.47
CA ASP A 48 5.93 -3.70 -1.48
C ASP A 48 5.48 -5.04 -2.08
N LEU A 49 4.81 -5.01 -3.24
CA LEU A 49 4.46 -6.20 -4.02
C LEU A 49 5.62 -6.73 -4.88
N LEU A 50 6.72 -5.98 -5.00
CA LEU A 50 7.86 -6.40 -5.81
C LEU A 50 8.53 -7.62 -5.17
N LYS A 51 8.57 -8.71 -5.92
CA LYS A 51 9.34 -9.90 -5.53
C LYS A 51 10.82 -9.62 -5.78
N PRO A 52 11.72 -9.90 -4.82
CA PRO A 52 13.15 -9.79 -5.06
C PRO A 52 13.59 -10.82 -6.12
N HIS A 53 14.42 -10.39 -7.06
CA HIS A 53 15.02 -11.26 -8.08
C HIS A 53 16.54 -11.22 -7.92
N SER A 54 17.03 -11.83 -6.84
CA SER A 54 18.46 -11.81 -6.46
C SER A 54 19.38 -12.39 -7.53
N GLU A 55 18.86 -13.29 -8.38
CA GLU A 55 19.62 -13.95 -9.45
C GLU A 55 19.63 -13.16 -10.78
N TYR A 56 18.95 -12.00 -10.84
CA TYR A 56 18.82 -11.23 -12.07
C TYR A 56 20.14 -10.60 -12.51
N LEU A 57 20.92 -10.08 -11.57
CA LEU A 57 22.27 -9.59 -11.84
C LEU A 57 23.26 -10.74 -11.70
N GLN A 58 23.67 -11.30 -12.83
CA GLN A 58 24.66 -12.39 -12.88
C GLN A 58 26.11 -11.88 -12.86
N VAL A 59 26.31 -10.58 -12.66
CA VAL A 59 27.61 -9.92 -12.64
C VAL A 59 27.81 -9.12 -11.35
N PRO A 60 29.05 -8.96 -10.86
CA PRO A 60 29.39 -8.06 -9.77
C PRO A 60 28.95 -6.61 -10.06
N PRO A 61 28.52 -5.84 -9.05
CA PRO A 61 28.12 -4.44 -9.23
C PRO A 61 29.17 -3.56 -9.91
N GLU A 62 30.45 -3.82 -9.65
CA GLU A 62 31.57 -3.05 -10.20
C GLU A 62 31.62 -3.13 -11.74
N GLU A 63 31.25 -4.27 -12.31
CA GLU A 63 31.23 -4.46 -13.76
C GLU A 63 30.13 -3.63 -14.44
N ILE A 64 29.01 -3.40 -13.75
CA ILE A 64 27.90 -2.56 -14.25
C ILE A 64 28.28 -1.08 -14.18
N VAL A 65 28.88 -0.65 -13.07
CA VAL A 65 29.24 0.76 -12.84
C VAL A 65 30.28 1.25 -13.86
N HIS A 66 31.16 0.35 -14.32
CA HIS A 66 32.22 0.67 -15.27
C HIS A 66 31.87 0.36 -16.74
N LEU A 67 30.62 0.01 -17.03
CA LEU A 67 30.17 -0.28 -18.39
C LEU A 67 30.13 1.01 -19.24
N ASP A 68 30.96 1.07 -20.29
CA ASP A 68 30.99 2.20 -21.23
C ASP A 68 30.02 1.97 -22.40
N TRP A 69 29.12 2.93 -22.61
CA TRP A 69 28.09 2.91 -23.67
C TRP A 69 28.37 3.89 -24.80
N SER A 70 29.54 4.56 -24.79
CA SER A 70 29.87 5.60 -25.76
C SER A 70 29.80 5.12 -27.22
N GLN A 71 30.05 3.82 -27.46
CA GLN A 71 29.96 3.20 -28.78
C GLN A 71 28.54 2.84 -29.23
N GLU A 72 27.59 2.76 -28.29
CA GLU A 72 26.18 2.40 -28.58
C GLU A 72 25.31 3.64 -28.84
N TRP A 73 25.87 4.85 -28.69
CA TRP A 73 25.18 6.10 -28.92
C TRP A 73 25.02 6.41 -30.42
N HIS A 74 23.77 6.39 -30.90
CA HIS A 74 23.41 6.73 -32.28
C HIS A 74 22.55 8.01 -32.28
N PRO A 75 23.13 9.20 -32.54
CA PRO A 75 22.44 10.50 -32.49
C PRO A 75 21.47 10.75 -33.66
#